data_AF-A0A484Z985-F1
#
_entry.id   AF-A0A484Z985-F1
#
_cell.length_a   1.000
_cell.length_b   1.000
_cell.length_c   1.000
_cell.angle_alpha   90.00
_cell.angle_beta   90.00
_cell.angle_gamma   90.00
#
_symmetry.space_group_name_H-M   'P 1'
#
loop_
_entity.id
_entity.type
_entity.pdbx_description
1 polymer ?
#
loop_
_entity_poly.entity_id
_entity_poly.type
_entity_poly.pdbx_seq_one_letter_code
_entity_poly.pdbx_strand_id
1 'polypeptide(L)' 'MYAVRRPGTRAGDLARATGLSPSATSQHLARMREEGLIDSTREAQRILYSIKNDAVHKLISTLKSLYCP' A
#
# COMPACT_ATOMS: atom_id res chain seq x y z
N MET A 1 -19.72 7.10 13.47
CA MET A 1 -19.32 6.76 12.09
C MET A 1 -18.01 5.99 12.16
N TYR A 2 -18.09 4.65 12.24
CA TYR A 2 -16.90 3.80 12.38
C TYR A 2 -16.22 3.67 11.02
N ALA A 3 -15.12 4.40 10.81
CA ALA A 3 -14.23 4.10 9.69
C ALA A 3 -13.63 2.71 9.95
N VAL A 4 -14.11 1.71 9.22
CA VAL A 4 -13.51 0.36 9.21
C VAL A 4 -12.07 0.53 8.74
N ARG A 5 -11.15 0.57 9.70
CA ARG A 5 -9.72 0.72 9.47
C ARG A 5 -9.25 -0.49 8.67
N ARG A 6 -9.03 -0.31 7.36
CA ARG A 6 -8.41 -1.37 6.56
C ARG A 6 -7.00 -1.58 7.10
N PRO A 7 -6.59 -2.82 7.44
CA PRO A 7 -5.27 -3.05 8.01
C PRO A 7 -4.22 -2.71 6.95
N GLY A 8 -3.45 -1.64 7.17
CA GLY A 8 -2.35 -1.28 6.30
C GLY A 8 -1.17 -2.25 6.46
N THR A 9 -0.28 -2.27 5.48
CA THR A 9 0.87 -3.18 5.42
C THR A 9 2.17 -2.46 5.76
N ARG A 10 3.11 -3.11 6.45
CA ARG A 10 4.41 -2.49 6.77
C ARG A 10 5.33 -2.46 5.55
N ALA A 11 6.21 -1.47 5.48
CA ALA A 11 7.22 -1.39 4.44
C ALA A 11 8.10 -2.66 4.36
N GLY A 12 8.48 -3.25 5.50
CA GLY A 12 9.27 -4.49 5.52
C GLY A 12 8.53 -5.71 4.96
N ASP A 13 7.20 -5.77 5.12
CA ASP A 13 6.39 -6.84 4.55
C ASP A 13 6.21 -6.65 3.04
N LEU A 14 6.06 -5.40 2.59
CA LEU A 14 6.03 -5.05 1.18
C LEU A 14 7.37 -5.33 0.48
N ALA A 15 8.50 -5.01 1.12
CA ALA A 15 9.82 -5.31 0.60
C ALA A 15 10.00 -6.82 0.38
N ARG A 16 9.59 -7.64 1.37
CA ARG A 16 9.63 -9.10 1.27
C ARG A 16 8.72 -9.64 0.17
N ALA A 17 7.50 -9.13 0.05
CA ALA A 17 6.54 -9.59 -0.95
C ALA A 17 6.93 -9.22 -2.39
N THR A 18 7.61 -8.09 -2.57
CA THR A 18 8.05 -7.59 -3.88
C THR A 18 9.47 -8.00 -4.26
N GLY A 19 10.26 -8.51 -3.31
CA GLY A 19 11.68 -8.82 -3.50
C GLY A 19 12.59 -7.59 -3.60
N LEU A 20 12.05 -6.38 -3.34
CA LEU A 20 12.81 -5.14 -3.39
C LEU A 20 13.62 -4.91 -2.12
N SER A 21 14.72 -4.15 -2.25
CA SER A 21 15.48 -3.70 -1.08
C SER A 21 14.64 -2.78 -0.20
N PRO A 22 14.94 -2.67 1.11
CA PRO A 22 14.24 -1.73 2.00
C PRO A 22 14.30 -0.28 1.53
N SER A 23 15.42 0.15 0.93
CA SER A 23 15.59 1.51 0.40
C SER A 23 14.72 1.75 -0.83
N ALA A 24 14.74 0.82 -1.80
CA ALA A 24 13.91 0.91 -3.00
C ALA A 24 12.42 0.92 -2.65
N THR A 25 12.00 0.01 -1.75
CA THR A 25 10.62 -0.04 -1.25
C THR A 25 10.21 1.30 -0.61
N SER A 26 11.07 1.87 0.25
CA SER A 26 10.79 3.16 0.89
C SER A 26 10.68 4.30 -0.11
N GLN A 27 11.54 4.33 -1.14
CA GLN A 27 11.48 5.34 -2.21
C GLN A 27 10.16 5.23 -3.01
N HIS A 28 9.76 4.02 -3.40
CA HIS A 28 8.49 3.83 -4.10
C HIS A 28 7.29 4.23 -3.24
N LEU A 29 7.30 3.88 -1.96
CA LEU A 29 6.25 4.27 -1.02
C LEU A 29 6.18 5.78 -0.80
N ALA A 30 7.31 6.48 -0.76
CA ALA A 30 7.35 7.94 -0.69
C ALA A 30 6.70 8.57 -1.93
N ARG A 31 7.11 8.15 -3.14
CA ARG A 31 6.53 8.65 -4.40
C ARG A 31 5.03 8.38 -4.51
N MET A 32 4.59 7.16 -4.21
CA MET A 32 3.16 6.82 -4.25
C MET A 32 2.32 7.63 -3.24
N ARG A 33 2.92 8.05 -2.11
CA ARG A 33 2.25 8.95 -1.15
C ARG A 33 2.19 10.38 -1.68
N GLU A 34 3.28 10.88 -2.25
CA GLU A 34 3.32 12.20 -2.88
C GLU A 34 2.30 12.33 -4.01
N GLU A 35 2.13 11.27 -4.81
CA GLU A 35 1.13 11.18 -5.87
C GLU A 35 -0.31 10.90 -5.36
N GLY A 36 -0.49 10.71 -4.04
CA GLY A 36 -1.80 10.50 -3.43
C GLY A 36 -2.44 9.13 -3.70
N LEU A 37 -1.66 8.15 -4.19
CA LEU A 37 -2.13 6.80 -4.50
C LEU A 37 -2.35 5.98 -3.22
N ILE A 38 -1.46 6.16 -2.24
CA ILE A 38 -1.50 5.49 -0.94
C ILE A 38 -1.47 6.50 0.21
N ASP A 39 -1.91 6.06 1.38
CA ASP A 39 -1.73 6.77 2.64
C ASP A 39 -0.89 5.95 3.61
N SER A 40 -0.41 6.59 4.66
CA SER A 40 0.26 5.91 5.77
C SER A 40 -0.31 6.32 7.12
N THR A 41 -0.57 5.34 7.97
CA THR A 41 -0.98 5.55 9.36
C THR A 41 0.10 5.04 10.31
N ARG A 42 0.39 5.81 11.36
CA ARG A 42 1.30 5.38 12.41
C ARG A 42 0.53 4.63 13.49
N GLU A 43 0.86 3.36 13.68
CA GLU A 43 0.34 2.51 14.76
C GLU A 43 1.49 2.18 15.72
N ALA A 44 1.49 2.82 16.90
CA ALA A 44 2.57 2.78 17.87
C ALA A 44 3.93 3.11 17.23
N GLN A 45 4.85 2.14 17.19
CA GLN A 45 6.19 2.29 16.61
C GLN A 45 6.25 1.95 15.11
N ARG A 46 5.12 1.64 14.46
CA ARG A 46 5.10 1.12 13.09
C ARG A 46 4.32 2.04 12.16
N ILE A 47 4.77 2.16 10.92
CA ILE A 47 4.06 2.85 9.84
C ILE A 47 3.41 1.78 8.96
N LEU A 48 2.11 1.91 8.74
CA LEU A 48 1.31 1.02 7.89
C LEU A 48 0.86 1.79 6.65
N TYR A 49 0.95 1.17 5.49
CA TYR A 49 0.56 1.75 4.20
C TYR A 49 -0.73 1.13 3.70
N SER A 50 -1.61 1.94 3.12
CA SER A 50 -2.89 1.49 2.56
C SER A 50 -3.22 2.25 1.29
N ILE A 51 -3.98 1.62 0.38
CA ILE A 51 -4.45 2.29 -0.84
C ILE A 51 -5.46 3.37 -0.43
N LYS A 52 -5.21 4.61 -0.88
CA LYS A 52 -6.06 5.77 -0.62
C LYS A 52 -7.01 6.05 -1.78
N ASN A 53 -6.53 5.83 -3.00
CA ASN A 53 -7.23 6.23 -4.21
C ASN A 53 -8.14 5.10 -4.73
N ASP A 54 -9.44 5.36 -4.82
CA ASP A 54 -10.43 4.40 -5.33
C ASP A 54 -10.16 3.96 -6.77
N ALA A 55 -9.58 4.81 -7.61
CA ALA A 55 -9.20 4.44 -8.97
C ALA A 55 -8.12 3.36 -8.98
N VAL A 56 -7.13 3.47 -8.09
CA VAL A 56 -6.09 2.44 -7.90
C VAL A 56 -6.72 1.13 -7.43
N HIS A 57 -7.66 1.20 -6.49
CA HIS A 57 -8.38 0.01 -6.02
C HIS A 57 -9.14 -0.69 -7.14
N LYS A 58 -9.85 0.07 -7.99
CA LYS A 58 -10.55 -0.46 -9.17
C LYS A 58 -9.57 -1.12 -10.14
N LEU A 59 -8.46 -0.46 -10.44
CA LEU A 59 -7.43 -0.97 -11.35
C LEU A 59 -6.87 -2.31 -10.87
N ILE A 60 -6.42 -2.38 -9.60
CA ILE A 60 -5.87 -3.61 -9.02
C ILE A 60 -6.93 -4.72 -8.97
N SER A 61 -8.18 -4.39 -8.66
CA SER A 61 -9.28 -5.37 -8.66
C SER A 61 -9.51 -5.95 -10.07
N THR A 62 -9.49 -5.12 -11.11
CA THR A 62 -9.63 -5.57 -12.49
C THR A 62 -8.46 -6.46 -12.89
N LEU A 63 -7.22 -6.04 -12.61
CA LEU A 63 -6.04 -6.85 -12.90
C LEU A 63 -6.10 -8.20 -12.20
N LYS A 64 -6.49 -8.23 -10.92
CA LYS A 64 -6.65 -9.47 -10.17
C LYS A 64 -7.71 -10.38 -10.81
N SER A 65 -8.85 -9.83 -11.21
CA SER A 65 -9.91 -10.60 -11.88
C SER A 65 -9.46 -11.17 -13.24
N LEU A 66 -8.53 -10.52 -13.93
CA LEU A 66 -8.06 -10.96 -15.25
C LEU A 66 -6.92 -11.99 -15.16
N TYR A 67 -6.04 -11.85 -14.15
CA TYR A 67 -4.78 -12.62 -14.10
C TYR A 67 -4.70 -13.61 -12.92
N CYS A 68 -5.66 -13.63 -12.00
CA CYS A 68 -5.71 -14.55 -10.87
C CYS A 68 -7.08 -15.24 -10.79
N PRO A 69 -7.33 -16.27 -11.64
CA PRO A 69 -8.52 -17.11 -11.53
C PRO A 69 -8.55 -17.95 -10.24
#